data_AF-A0A972TFY3-F1
#
_entry.id   AF-A0A972TFY3-F1
#
_cell.length_a   1.000
_cell.length_b   1.000
_cell.length_c   1.000
_cell.angle_alpha   90.00
_cell.angle_beta   90.00
_cell.angle_gamma   90.00
#
_symmetry.space_group_name_H-M   'P 1'
#
loop_
_entity.id
_entity.type
_entity.pdbx_description
1 polymer ?
#
loop_
_entity_poly.entity_id
_entity_poly.type
_entity_poly.pdbx_seq_one_letter_code
_entity_poly.pdbx_strand_id
1 'polypeptide(L)'
;MIGMISVDDPRDGKRPTPISLLPMEILANLAAVAVENINNLKKMEDTLRKLREQQKVVMELSTPVIDIWEKILVLPLIGTVDSVRAQQIMENVLLKISATESSVIIIDITGVPVIDTLVASHLIKTVEAVRLIGAETIITGINPEIAQTLVHLGVDLKEINTKANLARGIETALKLTNRKVEEIQ
;
A
#
# COMPACT_ATOMS: atom_id res chain seq x y z
N MET A 1 -1.26 -32.94 24.27
CA MET A 1 -0.85 -34.21 24.89
C MET A 1 0.39 -33.91 25.71
N ILE A 2 0.22 -33.57 27.00
CA ILE A 2 1.37 -33.44 27.91
C ILE A 2 1.84 -34.89 28.15
N GLY A 3 3.08 -35.21 27.80
CA GLY A 3 3.61 -36.56 28.00
C GLY A 3 3.51 -36.95 29.47
N MET A 4 2.94 -38.12 29.77
CA MET A 4 2.95 -38.68 31.12
C MET A 4 4.42 -38.89 31.50
N ILE A 5 4.91 -38.12 32.46
CA ILE A 5 6.19 -38.39 33.10
C ILE A 5 5.95 -39.59 34.02
N SER A 6 6.40 -40.77 33.59
CA SER A 6 6.42 -41.95 34.46
C SER A 6 7.52 -41.74 35.50
N VAL A 7 7.14 -41.72 36.77
CA VAL A 7 8.09 -41.65 37.89
C VAL A 7 8.38 -43.09 38.30
N ASP A 8 9.64 -43.51 38.23
CA ASP A 8 10.08 -44.84 38.70
C ASP A 8 9.80 -44.98 40.20
N ASP A 9 9.54 -46.22 40.63
CA ASP A 9 9.29 -46.52 42.04
C ASP A 9 10.50 -46.08 42.90
N PRO A 10 10.28 -45.43 44.05
CA PRO A 10 11.36 -44.97 44.92
C PRO A 10 12.27 -46.14 45.29
N ARG A 11 13.58 -46.01 45.04
CA ARG A 11 14.58 -47.07 45.31
C ARG A 11 14.61 -47.49 46.78
N ASP A 12 14.10 -46.64 47.67
CA ASP A 12 14.02 -46.85 49.12
C ASP A 12 12.63 -47.32 49.60
N GLY A 13 11.66 -47.53 48.69
CA GLY A 13 10.31 -48.01 48.99
C GLY A 13 9.44 -47.02 49.79
N LYS A 14 9.92 -45.80 50.03
CA LYS A 14 9.18 -44.79 50.79
C LYS A 14 8.34 -43.95 49.85
N ARG A 15 7.10 -43.68 50.24
CA ARG A 15 6.21 -42.77 49.49
C ARG A 15 6.88 -41.39 49.38
N PRO A 16 6.87 -40.76 48.19
CA PRO A 16 7.37 -39.40 48.02
C PRO A 16 6.71 -38.45 49.02
N THR A 17 7.54 -37.66 49.70
CA THR A 17 7.07 -36.58 50.58
C THR A 17 6.78 -35.32 49.75
N PRO A 18 5.97 -34.37 50.26
CA PRO A 18 5.71 -33.11 49.57
C PRO A 18 7.00 -32.38 49.18
N ILE A 19 8.01 -32.39 50.06
CA ILE A 19 9.32 -31.75 49.83
C ILE A 19 10.07 -32.39 48.65
N SER A 20 9.99 -33.73 48.49
CA SER A 20 10.61 -34.42 47.36
C SER A 20 9.89 -34.23 46.02
N LEU A 21 8.64 -33.76 46.02
CA LEU A 21 7.84 -33.50 44.82
C LEU A 21 7.92 -32.05 44.34
N LEU A 22 8.28 -31.10 45.21
CA LEU A 22 8.42 -29.67 44.88
C LEU A 22 9.22 -29.39 43.59
N PRO A 23 10.39 -30.03 43.35
CA PRO A 23 11.14 -29.78 42.11
C PRO A 23 10.37 -30.19 40.84
N MET A 24 9.58 -31.26 40.92
CA MET A 24 8.78 -31.74 39.79
C MET A 24 7.59 -30.81 39.52
N GLU A 25 6.93 -30.29 40.56
CA GLU A 25 5.85 -29.30 40.40
C GLU A 25 6.36 -28.00 39.78
N ILE A 26 7.53 -27.52 40.23
CA ILE A 26 8.17 -26.33 39.66
C ILE A 26 8.51 -26.57 38.19
N LEU A 27 9.09 -27.74 37.85
CA LEU A 27 9.44 -28.09 36.48
C LEU A 27 8.20 -28.20 35.58
N ALA A 28 7.13 -28.82 36.07
CA ALA A 28 5.87 -28.96 35.34
C ALA A 28 5.23 -27.59 35.06
N ASN A 29 5.20 -26.70 36.05
CA ASN A 29 4.68 -25.34 35.88
C ASN A 29 5.55 -24.53 34.90
N LEU A 30 6.88 -24.61 35.01
CA LEU A 30 7.78 -23.93 34.10
C LEU A 30 7.62 -24.43 32.66
N ALA A 31 7.48 -25.74 32.47
CA ALA A 31 7.23 -26.35 31.17
C ALA A 31 5.88 -25.91 30.59
N ALA A 32 4.82 -25.89 31.41
CA ALA A 32 3.49 -25.44 30.99
C ALA A 32 3.52 -23.97 30.52
N VAL A 33 4.15 -23.09 31.30
CA VAL A 33 4.33 -21.66 30.94
C VAL A 33 5.18 -21.51 29.67
N ALA A 34 6.27 -22.27 29.53
CA ALA A 34 7.10 -22.23 28.33
C ALA A 34 6.33 -22.65 27.07
N VAL A 35 5.52 -23.71 27.16
CA VAL A 35 4.66 -24.16 26.05
C VAL A 35 3.60 -23.11 25.71
N GLU A 36 2.98 -22.51 26.73
CA GLU A 36 2.01 -21.43 26.54
C GLU A 36 2.65 -20.21 25.86
N ASN A 37 3.85 -19.80 26.30
CA ASN A 37 4.61 -18.71 25.70
C ASN A 37 4.96 -18.99 24.23
N ILE A 38 5.44 -20.20 23.91
CA ILE A 38 5.74 -20.60 22.52
C ILE A 38 4.48 -20.53 21.66
N ASN A 39 3.34 -21.01 22.17
CA ASN A 39 2.07 -20.94 21.46
C ASN A 39 1.61 -19.48 21.24
N ASN A 40 1.79 -18.62 22.23
CA ASN A 40 1.43 -17.21 22.15
C ASN A 40 2.34 -16.45 21.15
N LEU A 41 3.64 -16.75 21.13
CA LEU A 41 4.58 -16.20 20.15
C LEU A 41 4.18 -16.61 18.72
N LYS A 42 3.85 -17.89 18.52
CA LYS A 42 3.42 -18.40 17.21
C LYS A 42 2.12 -17.74 16.73
N LYS A 43 1.13 -17.58 17.63
CA LYS A 43 -0.11 -16.85 17.33
C LYS A 43 0.15 -15.39 16.97
N MET A 44 1.09 -14.74 17.66
CA MET A 44 1.47 -13.35 17.37
C MET A 44 2.11 -13.24 15.99
N GLU A 45 3.04 -14.13 15.64
CA GLU A 45 3.64 -14.16 14.30
C GLU A 45 2.61 -14.38 13.20
N ASP A 46 1.68 -15.34 13.38
CA ASP A 46 0.62 -15.61 12.42
C ASP A 46 -0.33 -14.41 12.26
N THR A 47 -0.64 -13.72 13.37
CA THR A 47 -1.48 -12.51 13.36
C THR A 47 -0.77 -11.37 12.64
N LEU A 48 0.53 -11.14 12.91
CA LEU A 48 1.34 -10.14 12.22
C LEU A 48 1.47 -10.44 10.73
N ARG A 49 1.62 -11.72 10.36
CA ARG A 49 1.64 -12.14 8.95
C ARG A 49 0.32 -11.82 8.25
N LYS A 50 -0.82 -12.20 8.86
CA LYS A 50 -2.14 -11.87 8.32
C LYS A 50 -2.38 -10.36 8.21
N LEU A 51 -1.96 -9.59 9.21
CA LEU A 51 -2.06 -8.13 9.17
C LEU A 51 -1.24 -7.53 8.03
N ARG A 52 -0.01 -8.03 7.80
CA ARG A 52 0.81 -7.58 6.66
C ARG A 52 0.18 -7.94 5.31
N GLU A 53 -0.35 -9.16 5.18
CA GLU A 53 -1.04 -9.60 3.96
C GLU A 53 -2.30 -8.76 3.71
N GLN A 54 -3.11 -8.51 4.75
CA GLN A 54 -4.28 -7.63 4.68
C GLN A 54 -3.88 -6.19 4.34
N GLN A 55 -2.82 -5.65 4.94
CA GLN A 55 -2.29 -4.32 4.59
C GLN A 55 -1.86 -4.27 3.13
N LYS A 56 -1.20 -5.32 2.60
CA LYS A 56 -0.78 -5.39 1.19
C LYS A 56 -1.98 -5.37 0.25
N VAL A 57 -3.02 -6.15 0.53
CA VAL A 57 -4.25 -6.18 -0.28
C VAL A 57 -4.98 -4.83 -0.20
N VAL A 58 -5.07 -4.21 0.98
CA VAL A 58 -5.63 -2.87 1.11
C VAL A 58 -4.83 -1.88 0.26
N MET A 59 -3.50 -1.92 0.29
CA MET A 59 -2.64 -1.06 -0.54
C MET A 59 -2.82 -1.30 -2.04
N GLU A 60 -2.89 -2.56 -2.50
CA GLU A 60 -3.16 -2.92 -3.91
C GLU A 60 -4.52 -2.40 -4.39
N LEU A 61 -5.51 -2.31 -3.50
CA LEU A 61 -6.84 -1.73 -3.77
C LEU A 61 -6.89 -0.19 -3.58
N SER A 62 -5.86 0.44 -3.02
CA SER A 62 -5.87 1.85 -2.60
C SER A 62 -5.49 2.86 -3.70
N THR A 63 -4.95 2.39 -4.82
CA THR A 63 -4.50 3.24 -5.95
C THR A 63 -4.67 2.52 -7.30
N PRO A 64 -5.90 2.08 -7.64
CA PRO A 64 -6.11 1.34 -8.88
C PRO A 64 -5.81 2.25 -10.08
N VAL A 65 -4.86 1.84 -10.93
CA VAL A 65 -4.69 2.44 -12.26
C VAL A 65 -5.69 1.77 -13.19
N ILE A 66 -6.70 2.52 -13.61
CA ILE A 66 -7.88 2.05 -14.33
C ILE A 66 -7.71 2.31 -15.82
N ASP A 67 -7.97 1.29 -16.65
CA ASP A 67 -8.09 1.46 -18.11
C ASP A 67 -9.49 2.04 -18.40
N ILE A 68 -9.56 3.26 -18.92
CA ILE A 68 -10.86 3.87 -19.26
C ILE A 68 -11.15 3.82 -20.76
N TRP A 69 -10.10 3.77 -21.58
CA TRP A 69 -10.17 3.65 -23.03
C TRP A 69 -8.86 3.02 -23.54
N GLU A 70 -8.86 2.60 -24.80
CA GLU A 70 -7.65 2.14 -25.46
C GLU A 70 -6.57 3.23 -25.42
N LYS A 71 -5.38 2.89 -24.88
CA LYS A 71 -4.24 3.78 -24.65
C LYS A 71 -4.45 4.88 -23.58
N ILE A 72 -5.55 4.87 -22.82
CA ILE A 72 -5.84 5.90 -21.80
C ILE A 72 -6.09 5.27 -20.43
N LEU A 73 -5.28 5.70 -19.47
CA LEU A 73 -5.37 5.30 -18.06
C LEU A 73 -5.87 6.44 -17.17
N VAL A 74 -6.46 6.09 -16.03
CA VAL A 74 -6.78 7.02 -14.94
C VAL A 74 -6.24 6.47 -13.62
N LEU A 75 -5.60 7.32 -12.83
CA LEU A 75 -5.23 7.07 -11.45
C LEU A 75 -5.93 8.11 -10.55
N PRO A 76 -7.02 7.71 -9.86
CA PRO A 76 -7.63 8.55 -8.84
C PRO A 76 -6.85 8.42 -7.52
N LEU A 77 -6.40 9.54 -6.96
CA LEU A 77 -5.78 9.62 -5.64
C LEU A 77 -6.80 10.06 -4.60
N ILE A 78 -6.98 9.23 -3.58
CA ILE A 78 -7.93 9.48 -2.48
C ILE A 78 -7.20 9.35 -1.15
N GLY A 79 -7.44 10.32 -0.26
CA GLY A 79 -6.89 10.35 1.09
C GLY A 79 -5.45 10.87 1.13
N THR A 80 -4.75 10.58 2.23
CA THR A 80 -3.38 11.04 2.43
C THR A 80 -2.40 10.25 1.57
N VAL A 81 -1.46 10.96 0.96
CA VAL A 81 -0.34 10.37 0.22
C VAL A 81 0.91 10.58 1.06
N ASP A 82 1.59 9.50 1.45
CA ASP A 82 2.92 9.56 2.06
C ASP A 82 3.99 9.11 1.06
N SER A 83 5.26 9.16 1.45
CA SER A 83 6.38 8.78 0.57
C SER A 83 6.31 7.32 0.09
N VAL A 84 5.86 6.39 0.96
CA VAL A 84 5.77 4.97 0.61
C VAL A 84 4.69 4.76 -0.44
N ARG A 85 3.51 5.34 -0.24
CA ARG A 85 2.40 5.28 -1.17
C ARG A 85 2.74 5.98 -2.48
N ALA A 86 3.45 7.11 -2.43
CA ALA A 86 3.86 7.85 -3.63
C ALA A 86 4.83 7.04 -4.51
N GLN A 87 5.78 6.32 -3.89
CA GLN A 87 6.67 5.41 -4.63
C GLN A 87 5.88 4.26 -5.27
N GLN A 88 4.97 3.63 -4.53
CA GLN A 88 4.13 2.56 -5.06
C GLN A 88 3.24 3.02 -6.22
N ILE A 89 2.69 4.23 -6.12
CA ILE A 89 1.94 4.87 -7.21
C ILE A 89 2.79 4.95 -8.48
N MET A 90 4.01 5.47 -8.35
CA MET A 90 4.91 5.59 -9.49
C MET A 90 5.20 4.23 -10.12
N GLU A 91 5.58 3.22 -9.32
CA GLU A 91 5.85 1.87 -9.81
C GLU A 91 4.63 1.26 -10.53
N ASN A 92 3.45 1.36 -9.93
CA ASN A 92 2.20 0.83 -10.50
C ASN A 92 1.83 1.52 -11.82
N VAL A 93 1.98 2.85 -11.88
CA VAL A 93 1.71 3.63 -13.11
C VAL A 93 2.64 3.19 -14.23
N LEU A 94 3.94 3.11 -13.97
CA LEU A 94 4.93 2.73 -14.98
C LEU A 94 4.71 1.29 -15.47
N LEU A 95 4.46 0.35 -14.55
CA LEU A 95 4.15 -1.04 -14.89
C LEU A 95 2.88 -1.14 -15.74
N LYS A 96 1.82 -0.42 -15.35
CA LYS A 96 0.54 -0.45 -16.07
C LYS A 96 0.66 0.16 -17.46
N ILE A 97 1.33 1.31 -17.60
CA ILE A 97 1.61 1.94 -18.91
C ILE A 97 2.38 0.99 -19.81
N SER A 98 3.44 0.35 -19.28
CA SER A 98 4.24 -0.60 -20.08
C SER A 98 3.42 -1.83 -20.48
N ALA A 99 2.57 -2.35 -19.60
CA ALA A 99 1.79 -3.56 -19.86
C ALA A 99 0.65 -3.32 -20.87
N THR A 100 0.04 -2.14 -20.85
CA THR A 100 -1.08 -1.79 -21.75
C THR A 100 -0.64 -0.93 -22.93
N GLU A 101 0.67 -0.63 -23.01
CA GLU A 101 1.28 0.29 -23.96
C GLU A 101 0.54 1.64 -24.05
N SER A 102 0.05 2.13 -22.91
CA SER A 102 -0.78 3.34 -22.88
C SER A 102 -0.02 4.59 -23.25
N SER A 103 -0.68 5.52 -23.93
CA SER A 103 -0.07 6.78 -24.38
C SER A 103 -0.42 7.95 -23.48
N VAL A 104 -1.47 7.83 -22.67
CA VAL A 104 -1.92 8.90 -21.76
C VAL A 104 -2.32 8.32 -20.40
N ILE A 105 -1.90 8.99 -19.32
CA ILE A 105 -2.36 8.74 -17.95
C ILE A 105 -2.94 10.03 -17.38
N ILE A 106 -4.13 9.94 -16.79
CA ILE A 106 -4.74 11.04 -16.04
C ILE A 106 -4.55 10.75 -14.55
N ILE A 107 -3.88 11.65 -13.82
CA ILE A 107 -3.75 11.58 -12.36
C ILE A 107 -4.76 12.57 -11.77
N ASP A 108 -5.80 12.06 -11.11
CA ASP A 108 -6.80 12.88 -10.44
C ASP A 108 -6.47 13.01 -8.95
N ILE A 109 -6.17 14.23 -8.52
CA ILE A 109 -5.81 14.54 -7.13
C ILE A 109 -6.94 15.23 -6.36
N THR A 110 -8.17 15.22 -6.89
CA THR A 110 -9.34 15.84 -6.24
C THR A 110 -9.56 15.32 -4.80
N GLY A 111 -9.22 14.05 -4.54
CA GLY A 111 -9.35 13.42 -3.23
C GLY A 111 -8.15 13.60 -2.28
N VAL A 112 -7.13 14.39 -2.66
CA VAL A 112 -5.93 14.64 -1.85
C VAL A 112 -6.09 15.99 -1.14
N PRO A 113 -6.28 16.02 0.19
CA PRO A 113 -6.63 17.25 0.90
C PRO A 113 -5.46 18.23 1.02
N VAL A 114 -4.24 17.71 1.18
CA VAL A 114 -3.03 18.51 1.37
C VAL A 114 -1.88 17.86 0.60
N ILE A 115 -1.07 18.69 -0.06
CA ILE A 115 0.18 18.27 -0.69
C ILE A 115 1.33 18.94 0.06
N ASP A 116 2.28 18.14 0.54
CA ASP A 116 3.54 18.63 1.08
C ASP A 116 4.67 18.56 0.03
N THR A 117 5.86 18.99 0.42
CA THR A 117 7.05 18.97 -0.43
C THR A 117 7.42 17.58 -0.95
N LEU A 118 7.24 16.54 -0.11
CA LEU A 118 7.63 15.17 -0.47
C LEU A 118 6.67 14.60 -1.50
N VAL A 119 5.37 14.73 -1.28
CA VAL A 119 4.32 14.30 -2.21
C VAL A 119 4.46 15.03 -3.54
N ALA A 120 4.66 16.35 -3.52
CA ALA A 120 4.91 17.13 -4.72
C ALA A 120 6.12 16.60 -5.50
N SER A 121 7.25 16.37 -4.82
CA SER A 121 8.46 15.81 -5.46
C SER A 121 8.21 14.45 -6.11
N HIS A 122 7.45 13.56 -5.46
CA HIS A 122 7.12 12.26 -6.02
C HIS A 122 6.17 12.34 -7.21
N LEU A 123 5.19 13.25 -7.20
CA LEU A 123 4.31 13.48 -8.34
C LEU A 123 5.11 13.93 -9.57
N ILE A 124 6.06 14.86 -9.38
CA ILE A 124 6.93 15.32 -10.47
C ILE A 124 7.82 14.20 -11.02
N LYS A 125 8.47 13.44 -10.14
CA LYS A 125 9.25 12.26 -10.56
C LYS A 125 8.40 11.25 -11.32
N THR A 126 7.14 11.06 -10.91
CA THR A 126 6.21 10.17 -11.62
C THR A 126 5.94 10.70 -13.03
N VAL A 127 5.64 11.99 -13.17
CA VAL A 127 5.39 12.63 -14.49
C VAL A 127 6.63 12.52 -15.40
N GLU A 128 7.82 12.79 -14.86
CA GLU A 128 9.08 12.65 -15.60
C GLU A 128 9.31 11.21 -16.05
N ALA A 129 9.13 10.24 -15.16
CA ALA A 129 9.29 8.83 -15.47
C ALA A 129 8.28 8.34 -16.53
N VAL A 130 7.03 8.79 -16.44
CA VAL A 130 5.98 8.51 -17.44
C VAL A 130 6.36 9.07 -18.81
N ARG A 131 6.90 10.29 -18.85
CA ARG A 131 7.40 10.89 -20.09
C ARG A 131 8.56 10.11 -20.68
N LEU A 132 9.49 9.63 -19.86
CA LEU A 132 10.64 8.84 -20.32
C LEU A 132 10.24 7.52 -20.98
N ILE A 133 9.11 6.92 -20.60
CA ILE A 133 8.58 5.72 -21.23
C ILE A 133 7.62 6.01 -22.40
N GLY A 134 7.50 7.27 -22.82
CA GLY A 134 6.78 7.67 -24.02
C GLY A 134 5.28 7.90 -23.84
N ALA A 135 4.81 8.17 -22.62
CA ALA A 135 3.42 8.51 -22.34
C ALA A 135 3.27 9.95 -21.83
N GLU A 136 2.11 10.56 -22.06
CA GLU A 136 1.75 11.89 -21.58
C GLU A 136 0.98 11.82 -20.25
N THR A 137 1.29 12.71 -19.32
CA THR A 137 0.55 12.82 -18.05
C THR A 137 -0.35 14.04 -18.05
N ILE A 138 -1.59 13.85 -17.65
CA ILE A 138 -2.55 14.93 -17.37
C ILE A 138 -2.86 14.93 -15.86
N ILE A 139 -2.68 16.06 -15.19
CA ILE A 139 -3.07 16.21 -13.79
C ILE A 139 -4.41 16.93 -13.70
N THR A 140 -5.32 16.40 -12.88
CA THR A 140 -6.65 16.99 -12.64
C THR A 140 -6.94 17.12 -11.15
N GLY A 141 -7.88 18.00 -10.78
CA GLY A 141 -8.29 18.17 -9.38
C GLY A 141 -7.40 19.08 -8.55
N ILE A 142 -6.54 19.89 -9.19
CA ILE A 142 -5.73 20.91 -8.49
C ILE A 142 -6.68 22.00 -7.99
N ASN A 143 -6.91 22.04 -6.69
CA ASN A 143 -7.65 23.12 -6.02
C ASN A 143 -6.73 24.34 -5.77
N PRO A 144 -7.28 25.51 -5.40
CA PRO A 144 -6.48 26.73 -5.18
C PRO A 144 -5.38 26.61 -4.12
N GLU A 145 -5.61 25.87 -3.03
CA GLU A 145 -4.65 25.69 -1.95
C GLU A 145 -3.44 24.85 -2.40
N ILE A 146 -3.70 23.76 -3.13
CA ILE A 146 -2.68 22.92 -3.75
C ILE A 146 -1.89 23.74 -4.79
N ALA A 147 -2.56 24.53 -5.62
CA ALA A 147 -1.89 25.37 -6.62
C ALA A 147 -0.91 26.35 -5.96
N GLN A 148 -1.34 27.05 -4.90
CA GLN A 148 -0.47 27.95 -4.13
C GLN A 148 0.73 27.20 -3.53
N THR A 149 0.48 26.00 -3.02
CA THR A 149 1.53 25.18 -2.41
C THR A 149 2.56 24.74 -3.44
N LEU A 150 2.13 24.25 -4.60
CA LEU A 150 3.04 23.85 -5.69
C LEU A 150 3.90 25.03 -6.19
N VAL A 151 3.31 26.23 -6.29
CA VAL A 151 4.04 27.46 -6.64
C VAL A 151 5.06 27.83 -5.56
N HIS A 152 4.65 27.78 -4.28
CA HIS A 152 5.54 28.09 -3.16
C HIS A 152 6.74 27.14 -3.07
N LEU A 153 6.51 25.86 -3.38
CA LEU A 153 7.53 24.82 -3.42
C LEU A 153 8.48 24.93 -4.64
N GLY A 154 8.25 25.89 -5.54
CA GLY A 154 9.08 26.10 -6.72
C GLY A 154 8.93 25.00 -7.77
N VAL A 155 7.81 24.28 -7.77
CA VAL A 155 7.54 23.21 -8.73
C VAL A 155 7.24 23.81 -10.11
N ASP A 156 8.06 23.49 -11.12
CA ASP A 156 7.81 23.91 -12.50
C ASP A 156 6.80 22.97 -13.16
N LEU A 157 5.57 23.46 -13.35
CA LEU A 157 4.48 22.74 -14.01
C LEU A 157 4.37 23.06 -15.51
N LYS A 158 5.29 23.81 -16.12
CA LYS A 158 5.18 24.24 -17.53
C LYS A 158 5.03 23.07 -18.51
N GLU A 159 5.62 21.93 -18.17
CA GLU A 159 5.58 20.73 -19.01
C GLU A 159 4.45 19.76 -18.63
N ILE A 160 3.62 20.13 -17.65
CA ILE A 160 2.55 19.27 -17.12
C ILE A 160 1.20 19.78 -17.61
N ASN A 161 0.50 18.94 -18.36
CA ASN A 161 -0.84 19.25 -18.83
C ASN A 161 -1.82 19.18 -17.65
N THR A 162 -2.35 20.32 -17.24
CA THR A 162 -3.32 20.40 -16.12
C THR A 162 -4.73 20.69 -16.63
N LYS A 163 -5.74 20.08 -15.99
CA LYS A 163 -7.16 20.39 -16.22
C LYS A 163 -7.90 20.54 -14.90
N ALA A 164 -8.96 21.33 -14.91
CA ALA A 164 -9.73 21.64 -13.69
C ALA A 164 -10.35 20.40 -13.03
N ASN A 165 -10.76 19.40 -13.82
CA ASN A 165 -11.41 18.19 -13.33
C ASN A 165 -11.16 17.00 -14.27
N LEU A 166 -11.50 15.80 -13.79
CA LEU A 166 -11.34 14.56 -14.52
C LEU A 166 -12.05 14.57 -15.88
N ALA A 167 -13.25 15.13 -15.99
CA ALA A 167 -13.99 15.19 -17.26
C ALA A 167 -13.21 15.96 -18.35
N ARG A 168 -12.60 17.10 -18.01
CA ARG A 168 -11.72 17.86 -18.91
C ARG A 168 -10.40 17.14 -19.20
N GLY A 169 -9.91 16.36 -18.24
CA GLY A 169 -8.76 15.46 -18.43
C GLY A 169 -9.06 14.40 -19.49
N ILE A 170 -10.21 13.73 -19.39
CA ILE A 170 -10.66 12.71 -20.34
C ILE A 170 -10.85 13.31 -21.74
N GLU A 171 -11.50 14.48 -21.84
CA GLU A 171 -11.66 15.19 -23.11
C GLU A 171 -10.30 15.45 -23.80
N THR A 172 -9.29 15.81 -23.01
CA THR A 172 -7.94 16.08 -23.51
C THR A 172 -7.23 14.79 -23.91
N ALA A 173 -7.33 13.73 -23.10
CA ALA A 173 -6.74 12.42 -23.41
C ALA A 173 -7.30 11.81 -24.70
N LEU A 174 -8.61 11.98 -24.93
CA LEU A 174 -9.24 11.55 -26.19
C LEU A 174 -8.66 12.32 -27.38
N LYS A 175 -8.50 13.65 -27.28
CA LYS A 175 -7.88 14.46 -28.34
C LYS A 175 -6.44 14.04 -28.64
N LEU A 176 -5.63 13.79 -27.61
CA LEU A 176 -4.23 13.34 -27.75
C LEU A 176 -4.12 11.97 -28.43
N THR A 177 -5.14 11.13 -28.29
CA THR A 177 -5.21 9.82 -28.94
C THR A 177 -6.03 9.83 -30.24
N ASN A 178 -6.25 11.01 -30.84
CA ASN A 178 -7.02 11.22 -32.07
C ASN A 178 -8.47 10.70 -32.04
N ARG A 179 -9.09 10.72 -30.86
CA ARG A 179 -10.49 10.35 -30.64
C ARG A 179 -11.32 11.59 -30.34
N LYS A 180 -12.61 11.55 -30.73
CA LYS A 180 -13.59 12.59 -30.42
C LYS A 180 -14.81 11.95 -29.79
N VAL A 181 -15.45 12.68 -28.87
CA VAL A 181 -16.76 12.33 -28.34
C VAL A 181 -17.81 12.87 -29.31
N GLU A 182 -18.70 12.01 -29.79
CA GLU A 182 -19.86 12.41 -30.58
C GLU A 182 -21.10 12.34 -29.69
N GLU A 183 -21.93 13.38 -29.72
CA GLU A 183 -23.26 13.32 -29.09
C GLU A 183 -24.16 12.46 -29.97
N ILE A 184 -24.71 11.40 -29.38
CA ILE A 184 -25.75 10.60 -30.03
C ILE A 184 -27.04 11.41 -29.92
N GLN A 185 -27.53 11.92 -31.05
CA GLN A 185 -28.83 12.60 -31.18
C GLN A 185 -30.00 11.62 -31.05
#